data_AF-A0A1M6RB38-F1
#
_entry.id   AF-A0A1M6RB38-F1
#
_cell.length_a   1.000
_cell.length_b   1.000
_cell.length_c   1.000
_cell.angle_alpha   90.00
_cell.angle_beta   90.00
_cell.angle_gamma   90.00
#
_symmetry.space_group_name_H-M   'P 1'
#
loop_
_entity.id
_entity.type
_entity.pdbx_description
1 polymer ?
#
loop_
_entity_poly.entity_id
_entity_poly.type
_entity_poly.pdbx_seq_one_letter_code
_entity_poly.pdbx_strand_id
1 'polypeptide(L)' 'MASLKFLKELGFSMVCLGDYICKGISYGECTTQAVEVLRKNNKSIVGIKVIPVTETTKFGVVCGEWIDDQVLHIMKIVEK' A
#
# COMPACT_ATOMS: atom_id res chain seq x y z
N MET A 1 -7.88 14.96 -14.16
CA MET A 1 -6.45 15.28 -14.36
C MET A 1 -5.95 15.94 -13.07
N ALA A 2 -5.55 15.13 -12.09
CA ALA A 2 -5.07 15.65 -10.80
C ALA A 2 -3.70 16.31 -11.02
N SER A 3 -3.53 17.51 -10.46
CA SER A 3 -2.43 18.44 -10.68
C SER A 3 -1.06 17.81 -10.33
N LEU A 4 -0.28 17.45 -11.36
CA LEU A 4 1.13 17.05 -11.23
C LEU A 4 2.03 18.13 -10.61
N LYS A 5 1.56 19.39 -10.49
CA LYS A 5 2.36 20.52 -9.99
C LYS A 5 2.81 20.36 -8.54
N PHE A 6 2.04 19.65 -7.70
CA PHE A 6 2.36 19.50 -6.26
C PHE A 6 3.24 18.30 -5.94
N LEU A 7 3.49 17.41 -6.91
CA LEU A 7 4.17 16.14 -6.66
C LEU A 7 5.70 16.23 -6.76
N LYS A 8 6.23 17.31 -7.33
CA LYS A 8 7.67 17.46 -7.62
C LYS A 8 8.55 17.76 -6.41
N GLU A 9 8.01 18.29 -5.31
CA GLU A 9 8.83 18.78 -4.19
C GLU A 9 9.17 17.71 -3.15
N LEU A 10 8.42 16.62 -3.06
CA LEU A 10 8.54 15.65 -1.94
C LEU A 10 9.30 14.36 -2.30
N GLY A 11 9.73 14.19 -3.55
CA GLY A 11 10.44 12.98 -4.01
C GLY A 11 9.59 11.71 -4.08
N PHE A 12 8.32 11.78 -3.65
CA PHE A 12 7.32 10.73 -3.81
C PHE A 12 5.91 11.33 -3.88
N SER A 13 4.93 10.51 -4.26
CA SER A 13 3.52 10.86 -4.26
C SER A 13 2.75 9.78 -3.52
N MET A 14 1.87 10.18 -2.60
CA MET A 14 0.98 9.26 -1.89
C MET A 14 -0.43 9.44 -2.43
N VAL A 15 -1.06 8.32 -2.82
CA VAL A 15 -2.44 8.30 -3.29
C VAL A 15 -3.29 7.58 -2.26
N CYS A 16 -4.27 8.29 -1.69
CA CYS A 16 -5.25 7.74 -0.76
C CYS A 16 -6.61 7.64 -1.45
N LEU A 17 -7.26 6.50 -1.32
CA LEU A 17 -8.61 6.28 -1.83
C LEU A 17 -9.63 6.80 -0.81
N GLY A 18 -10.42 7.80 -1.18
CA GLY A 18 -11.33 8.50 -0.25
C GLY A 18 -12.51 7.65 0.24
N ASP A 19 -12.75 6.51 -0.38
CA ASP A 19 -13.75 5.50 0.00
C ASP A 19 -13.22 4.45 0.99
N TYR A 20 -11.92 4.47 1.30
CA TYR A 20 -11.30 3.58 2.28
C TYR A 20 -10.78 4.35 3.50
N ILE A 21 -11.36 4.04 4.66
CA ILE A 21 -10.86 4.52 5.95
C ILE A 21 -10.00 3.43 6.57
N CYS A 22 -8.70 3.67 6.64
CA CYS A 22 -7.74 2.79 7.30
C CYS A 22 -7.51 3.27 8.74
N LYS A 23 -7.64 2.34 9.71
CA LYS A 23 -7.30 2.61 11.11
C LYS A 23 -6.20 1.65 11.56
N GLY A 24 -5.05 2.19 11.88
CA GLY A 24 -3.98 1.43 12.51
C GLY A 24 -4.32 1.19 13.98
N ILE A 25 -4.64 -0.05 14.33
CA ILE A 25 -5.03 -0.42 15.71
C ILE A 25 -3.81 -0.93 16.49
N SER A 26 -2.94 -1.72 15.85
CA SER A 26 -1.88 -2.48 16.55
C SER A 26 -0.47 -1.96 16.29
N TYR A 27 -0.24 -1.26 15.18
CA TYR A 27 1.12 -0.96 14.69
C TYR A 27 1.36 0.53 14.39
N GLY A 28 0.52 1.40 14.94
CA GLY A 28 0.58 2.84 14.70
C GLY A 28 -0.09 3.27 13.38
N GLU A 29 0.17 4.49 12.95
CA GLU A 29 -0.51 5.13 11.81
C GLU A 29 -0.08 4.55 10.45
N CYS A 30 -1.05 4.19 9.60
CA CYS A 30 -0.78 3.52 8.32
C CYS A 30 0.11 4.35 7.37
N THR A 31 -0.08 5.67 7.33
CA THR A 31 0.70 6.59 6.49
C THR A 31 2.14 6.69 6.95
N THR A 32 2.38 6.65 8.27
CA THR A 32 3.72 6.71 8.85
C THR A 32 4.50 5.44 8.50
N GLN A 33 3.89 4.27 8.70
CA GLN A 33 4.46 2.99 8.28
C GLN A 33 4.79 2.95 6.77
N ALA A 34 3.88 3.44 5.93
CA ALA A 34 4.08 3.54 4.49
C ALA A 34 5.31 4.39 4.14
N VAL A 35 5.44 5.58 4.73
CA VAL A 35 6.59 6.47 4.48
C VAL A 35 7.90 5.84 4.98
N GLU A 36 7.90 5.15 6.10
CA GLU A 36 9.08 4.45 6.63
C GLU A 36 9.55 3.32 5.71
N VAL A 37 8.62 2.48 5.24
CA VAL A 37 8.93 1.39 4.30
C VAL A 37 9.45 1.96 2.97
N LEU A 38 8.84 3.03 2.46
CA LEU A 38 9.31 3.73 1.27
C LEU A 38 10.74 4.24 1.46
N ARG A 39 11.04 4.91 2.58
CA ARG A 39 12.40 5.43 2.87
C ARG A 39 13.44 4.32 2.99
N LYS A 40 13.10 3.20 3.63
CA LYS A 40 14.02 2.06 3.85
C LYS A 40 14.32 1.31 2.55
N ASN A 41 13.33 1.13 1.68
CA ASN A 41 13.44 0.25 0.51
C ASN A 41 13.60 1.00 -0.81
N ASN A 42 13.27 2.29 -0.85
CA ASN A 42 13.24 3.14 -2.05
C ASN A 42 12.48 2.49 -3.23
N LYS A 43 11.35 1.85 -2.92
CA LYS A 43 10.47 1.16 -3.88
C LYS A 43 9.04 1.64 -3.68
N SER A 44 8.24 1.59 -4.74
CA SER A 44 6.80 1.81 -4.65
C SER A 44 6.15 0.85 -3.67
N ILE A 45 5.15 1.33 -2.95
CA ILE A 45 4.42 0.59 -1.93
C ILE A 45 2.93 0.63 -2.23
N VAL A 46 2.22 -0.41 -1.82
CA VAL A 46 0.76 -0.48 -1.88
C VAL A 46 0.24 -1.04 -0.56
N GLY A 47 -0.82 -0.41 -0.03
CA GLY A 47 -1.51 -0.93 1.14
C GLY A 47 -2.29 -2.18 0.78
N ILE A 48 -2.11 -3.26 1.53
CA ILE A 48 -2.84 -4.52 1.36
C ILE A 48 -3.57 -4.87 2.65
N LYS A 49 -4.64 -5.65 2.53
CA LYS A 49 -5.35 -6.25 3.66
C LYS A 49 -5.63 -7.72 3.37
N VAL A 50 -5.63 -8.54 4.42
CA VAL A 50 -6.09 -9.93 4.32
C VAL A 50 -7.60 -9.92 4.12
N ILE A 51 -8.09 -10.73 3.17
CA ILE A 51 -9.50 -10.92 2.89
C ILE A 51 -9.83 -12.42 2.87
N PRO A 52 -11.10 -12.80 3.11
CA PRO A 52 -11.56 -14.15 2.84
C PRO A 52 -11.38 -14.52 1.36
N VAL A 53 -11.05 -15.78 1.08
CA VAL A 53 -10.88 -16.28 -0.31
C VAL A 53 -12.14 -16.08 -1.16
N THR A 54 -13.31 -16.13 -0.53
CA THR A 54 -14.62 -15.90 -1.15
C THR A 54 -14.84 -14.47 -1.66
N GLU A 55 -13.98 -13.52 -1.27
CA GLU A 55 -14.06 -12.11 -1.69
C GLU A 55 -13.01 -11.72 -2.73
N THR A 56 -12.18 -12.66 -3.19
CA THR A 56 -11.12 -12.39 -4.17
C THR A 56 -11.64 -11.80 -5.49
N THR A 57 -12.85 -12.14 -5.90
CA THR A 57 -13.53 -11.54 -7.07
C THR A 57 -13.98 -10.09 -6.85
N LYS A 58 -13.73 -9.49 -5.68
CA LYS A 58 -14.05 -8.09 -5.36
C LYS A 58 -12.84 -7.15 -5.37
N PHE A 59 -11.62 -7.67 -5.31
CA PHE A 59 -10.39 -6.88 -5.17
C PHE A 59 -9.29 -7.35 -6.14
N GLY A 60 -8.30 -6.50 -6.40
CA GLY A 60 -7.01 -6.95 -6.91
C GLY A 60 -6.30 -7.80 -5.85
N VAL A 61 -5.67 -8.90 -6.26
CA VAL A 61 -5.00 -9.85 -5.35
C VAL A 61 -3.50 -9.84 -5.60
N VAL A 62 -2.72 -9.90 -4.53
CA VAL A 62 -1.25 -9.92 -4.60
C VAL A 62 -0.70 -11.29 -4.18
N CYS A 63 0.45 -11.65 -4.74
CA CYS A 63 1.25 -12.80 -4.34
C CYS A 63 2.69 -12.35 -4.10
N GLY A 64 3.33 -12.88 -3.05
CA GLY A 64 4.67 -12.47 -2.65
C GLY A 64 5.18 -13.22 -1.43
N GLU A 65 6.31 -12.76 -0.91
CA GLU A 65 6.98 -13.35 0.24
C GLU A 65 7.06 -12.33 1.38
N TRP A 66 6.78 -12.76 2.61
CA TRP A 66 6.94 -11.90 3.79
C TRP A 66 8.43 -11.74 4.08
N ILE A 67 8.89 -10.49 4.15
CA ILE A 67 10.29 -10.14 4.43
C ILE A 67 10.44 -9.44 5.79
N ASP A 68 9.31 -9.13 6.43
CA ASP A 68 9.17 -8.56 7.77
C ASP A 68 7.73 -8.86 8.26
N ASP A 69 7.44 -8.65 9.54
CA ASP A 69 6.13 -8.96 10.16
C ASP A 69 4.95 -8.25 9.47
N GLN A 70 5.23 -7.13 8.80
CA GLN A 70 4.22 -6.27 8.16
C GLN A 70 4.58 -5.89 6.71
N VAL A 71 5.66 -6.46 6.16
CA VAL A 71 6.13 -6.11 4.81
C VAL A 71 6.15 -7.34 3.93
N LEU A 72 5.28 -7.34 2.93
CA LEU A 72 5.24 -8.34 1.87
C LEU A 72 5.98 -7.82 0.64
N HIS A 73 6.99 -8.56 0.19
CA HIS A 73 7.61 -8.34 -1.11
C HIS A 73 6.72 -8.91 -2.21
N ILE A 74 5.98 -8.03 -2.88
CA ILE A 74 5.04 -8.41 -3.94
C ILE A 74 5.80 -8.85 -5.19
N MET A 75 5.53 -10.06 -5.65
CA MET A 75 6.06 -10.63 -6.89
C MET A 75 5.06 -10.53 -8.04
N LYS A 76 3.76 -10.60 -7.74
CA LYS A 76 2.69 -10.54 -8.73
C LYS A 76 1.46 -9.83 -8.17
N ILE A 77 0.84 -9.01 -9.02
CA ILE A 77 -0.48 -8.41 -8.79
C ILE A 77 -1.40 -8.93 -9.88
N VAL A 78 -2.61 -9.35 -9.51
CA VAL A 78 -3.67 -9.75 -10.43
C VAL A 78 -4.85 -8.83 -10.19
N GLU A 79 -5.14 -8.00 -11.18
CA GLU A 79 -6.37 -7.19 -11.22
C GLU A 79 -7.50 -8.00 -11.87
N LYS A 80 -8.74 -7.64 -11.60
CA LYS A 80 -9.89 -8.25 -12.28
C LYS A 80 -10.02 -7.82 -13.73
#